data_AF-A0A242MYF3-F1
#
_entry.id   AF-A0A242MYF3-F1
#
_cell.length_a   1.000
_cell.length_b   1.000
_cell.length_c   1.000
_cell.angle_alpha   90.00
_cell.angle_beta   90.00
_cell.angle_gamma   90.00
#
_symmetry.space_group_name_H-M   'P 1'
#
loop_
_entity.id
_entity.type
_entity.pdbx_description
1 polymer ?
#
loop_
_entity_poly.entity_id
_entity_poly.type
_entity_poly.pdbx_seq_one_letter_code
_entity_poly.pdbx_strand_id
1 'polypeptide(L)' 'MRGEPYLLWRAVDEHGAELDILVQKRRDKAAAKRFFKRVLRSSPVPRKIVTDQLRSYRPPEPRSRSLRA' A
#
# COMPACT_ATOMS: atom_id res chain seq x y z
N MET A 1 -6.51 -1.22 22.27
CA MET A 1 -7.33 -0.28 21.48
C MET A 1 -7.82 0.90 22.34
N ARG A 2 -6.95 1.58 23.11
CA ARG A 2 -7.35 2.76 23.88
C ARG A 2 -6.74 3.99 23.23
N GLY A 3 -7.48 4.71 22.38
CA GLY A 3 -7.12 6.03 21.83
C GLY A 3 -5.86 6.15 20.96
N GLU A 4 -4.99 5.14 20.93
CA GLU A 4 -3.74 5.17 20.18
C GLU A 4 -3.98 5.12 18.66
N PRO A 5 -3.21 5.88 17.86
CA PRO A 5 -3.33 5.83 16.40
C PRO A 5 -2.78 4.51 15.85
N TYR A 6 -3.52 3.93 14.91
CA TYR A 6 -3.12 2.75 14.14
C TYR A 6 -3.18 3.05 12.65
N LEU A 7 -2.33 2.35 11.89
CA LEU A 7 -2.36 2.33 10.45
C LEU A 7 -3.30 1.21 10.01
N LEU A 8 -4.30 1.57 9.20
CA LEU A 8 -5.22 0.64 8.58
C LEU A 8 -4.82 0.46 7.11
N TRP A 9 -4.63 -0.80 6.71
CA TRP A 9 -4.53 -1.21 5.32
C TRP A 9 -5.83 -1.93 4.98
N ARG A 10 -6.53 -1.47 3.95
CA ARG A 10 -7.77 -2.09 3.48
C ARG A 10 -7.65 -2.36 1.99
N ALA A 11 -7.95 -3.58 1.58
CA ALA A 11 -8.05 -3.96 0.18
C ALA A 11 -9.52 -4.05 -0.20
N VAL A 12 -9.89 -3.39 -1.29
CA VAL A 12 -11.24 -3.43 -1.86
C VAL A 12 -11.15 -3.71 -3.35
N ASP A 13 -12.14 -4.41 -3.88
CA ASP A 13 -12.27 -4.59 -5.32
C ASP A 13 -13.00 -3.41 -5.99
N GLU A 14 -13.20 -3.51 -7.30
CA GLU A 14 -13.85 -2.49 -8.12
C GLU A 14 -15.35 -2.31 -7.82
N HIS A 15 -15.99 -3.31 -7.22
CA HIS A 15 -17.39 -3.26 -6.80
C HIS A 15 -17.55 -2.78 -5.36
N GLY A 16 -16.43 -2.49 -4.67
CA GLY A 16 -16.41 -2.04 -3.29
C GLY A 16 -16.47 -3.18 -2.27
N ALA A 17 -16.33 -4.44 -2.70
CA ALA A 17 -16.25 -5.56 -1.77
C ALA A 17 -14.89 -5.54 -1.05
N GLU A 18 -14.92 -5.81 0.25
CA GLU A 18 -13.71 -5.86 1.07
C GLU A 18 -13.01 -7.22 0.91
N LEU A 19 -11.73 -7.18 0.53
CA LEU A 19 -10.92 -8.37 0.26
C LEU A 19 -10.10 -8.80 1.48
N ASP A 20 -9.50 -7.85 2.21
CA ASP A 20 -8.74 -8.09 3.45
C ASP A 20 -8.48 -6.77 4.21
N ILE A 21 -8.22 -6.87 5.52
CA ILE A 21 -7.81 -5.77 6.40
C ILE A 21 -6.53 -6.14 7.16
N LEU A 22 -5.59 -5.20 7.27
CA LEU A 22 -4.46 -5.28 8.20
C LEU A 22 -4.38 -4.01 9.04
N VAL A 23 -4.36 -4.16 10.36
CA VAL A 23 -4.19 -3.07 11.33
C VAL A 23 -2.80 -3.17 11.98
N GLN A 24 -2.07 -2.06 12.03
CA GLN A 24 -0.73 -2.03 12.60
C GLN A 24 -0.48 -0.80 13.47
N LYS A 25 0.27 -0.96 14.57
CA LYS A 25 0.66 0.16 15.43
C LYS A 25 1.73 1.05 14.78
N ARG A 26 2.56 0.49 13.90
CA ARG A 26 3.65 1.18 13.18
C ARG A 26 3.72 0.67 11.75
N ARG A 27 4.34 1.45 10.87
CA ARG A 27 4.51 1.11 9.46
C ARG A 27 5.55 0.00 9.29
N ASP A 28 5.11 -1.18 8.87
CA ASP A 28 5.97 -2.34 8.62
C ASP A 28 5.83 -2.80 7.16
N LYS A 29 6.93 -2.63 6.41
CA LYS A 29 7.00 -3.01 4.98
C LYS A 29 6.84 -4.51 4.76
N ALA A 30 7.34 -5.35 5.67
CA ALA A 30 7.25 -6.80 5.54
C ALA A 30 5.81 -7.28 5.74
N ALA A 31 5.12 -6.73 6.72
CA ALA A 31 3.70 -7.00 6.94
C ALA A 31 2.84 -6.52 5.77
N ALA A 32 3.06 -5.32 5.25
CA ALA A 32 2.37 -4.82 4.06
C ALA A 32 2.60 -5.74 2.85
N LYS A 33 3.83 -6.20 2.62
CA LYS A 33 4.14 -7.15 1.54
C LYS A 33 3.42 -8.50 1.72
N ARG A 34 3.32 -9.01 2.95
CA ARG A 34 2.56 -10.25 3.24
C ARG A 34 1.06 -10.04 3.00
N PHE A 35 0.52 -8.91 3.42
CA PHE A 35 -0.87 -8.53 3.17
C PHE A 35 -1.19 -8.52 1.67
N PHE A 36 -0.44 -7.75 0.87
CA PHE A 36 -0.64 -7.72 -0.59
C PHE A 36 -0.48 -9.09 -1.23
N LYS A 37 0.51 -9.90 -0.82
CA LYS A 37 0.67 -11.27 -1.32
C LYS A 37 -0.54 -12.15 -1.03
N ARG A 38 -1.19 -11.99 0.14
CA ARG A 38 -2.37 -12.76 0.50
C ARG A 38 -3.56 -12.34 -0.37
N VAL A 39 -3.84 -11.05 -0.43
CA VAL A 39 -4.93 -10.47 -1.25
C VAL A 39 -4.78 -10.89 -2.71
N LEU A 40 -3.59 -10.79 -3.29
CA LEU A 40 -3.34 -11.14 -4.69
C LEU A 40 -3.41 -12.66 -4.97
N ARG A 41 -3.28 -13.50 -3.95
CA ARG A 41 -3.45 -14.95 -4.09
C ARG A 41 -4.92 -15.37 -4.00
N SER A 42 -5.72 -14.64 -3.24
CA SER A 42 -7.13 -14.95 -2.98
C SER A 42 -8.11 -14.22 -3.92
N SER A 43 -7.61 -13.29 -4.74
CA SER A 43 -8.43 -12.47 -5.63
C SER A 43 -8.02 -12.67 -7.09
N PRO A 44 -8.94 -12.47 -8.05
CA PRO A 44 -8.58 -12.38 -9.47
C PRO A 44 -7.44 -11.37 -9.67
N VAL A 45 -6.55 -11.65 -10.62
CA VAL A 45 -5.38 -10.81 -10.87
C VAL A 45 -5.84 -9.41 -11.29
N PRO A 46 -5.57 -8.36 -10.48
CA PRO A 46 -6.04 -7.01 -10.80
C PRO A 46 -5.22 -6.43 -11.95
N ARG A 47 -5.89 -5.77 -12.90
CA ARG A 47 -5.21 -5.03 -13.98
C ARG A 47 -4.51 -3.76 -13.47
N LYS A 48 -5.02 -3.17 -12.38
CA LYS A 48 -4.50 -1.95 -11.78
C LYS A 48 -4.68 -2.02 -10.27
N ILE A 49 -3.65 -1.64 -9.53
CA ILE A 49 -3.72 -1.43 -8.08
C ILE A 49 -3.61 0.08 -7.84
N VAL A 50 -4.60 0.64 -7.17
CA VAL A 50 -4.57 2.05 -6.76
C VAL A 50 -4.23 2.10 -5.28
N THR A 51 -3.11 2.73 -4.96
CA THR A 51 -2.78 3.10 -3.58
C THR A 51 -3.01 4.60 -3.41
N ASP A 52 -3.20 5.05 -2.17
CA ASP A 52 -3.10 6.48 -1.89
C ASP A 52 -1.71 6.99 -2.31
N GLN A 53 -1.63 8.25 -2.76
CA GLN A 53 -0.38 8.84 -3.23
C GLN A 53 0.54 9.26 -2.07
N LEU A 54 0.57 8.48 -1.00
CA LEU A 54 1.48 8.71 0.12
C LEU A 54 2.92 8.77 -0.41
N ARG A 55 3.66 9.79 0.02
CA ARG A 55 5.05 10.06 -0.41
C ARG A 55 5.98 8.85 -0.24
N SER A 56 5.64 7.94 0.66
CA SER A 56 6.31 6.65 0.92
C SER A 56 6.18 5.59 -0.18
N TYR A 57 5.23 5.74 -1.11
CA TYR A 57 5.05 4.83 -2.25
C TYR A 57 5.60 5.40 -3.56
N ARG A 58 5.97 6.67 -3.58
CA ARG A 58 6.67 7.22 -4.75
C ARG A 58 8.07 6.59 -4.80
N PRO A 59 8.49 6.04 -5.95
CA PRO A 59 9.89 5.74 -6.15
C PRO A 59 10.71 7.01 -5.95
N PRO A 60 11.95 6.93 -5.42
CA PRO A 60 12.82 8.09 -5.32
C PRO A 60 12.92 8.74 -6.69
N GLU A 61 12.57 10.02 -6.76
CA GLU A 61 12.67 10.79 -7.99
C GLU A 61 14.13 10.76 -8.45
N PRO A 62 14.42 10.37 -9.69
CA PRO A 62 15.79 10.36 -10.19
C PRO A 62 16.37 11.76 -10.01
N ARG A 63 17.52 11.86 -9.35
CA ARG A 63 18.23 13.14 -9.24
C ARG A 63 18.61 13.55 -10.65
N SER A 64 17.81 14.42 -11.26
CA SER A 64 18.19 15.14 -12.47
C SER A 64 19.45 15.93 -12.14
N ARG A 65 20.62 15.38 -12.51
CA ARG A 65 21.86 16.12 -12.48
C ARG A 65 21.74 17.17 -13.58
N SER A 66 21.39 18.38 -13.20
CA SER A 66 21.47 19.54 -14.07
C SER A 66 22.93 19.72 -14.46
N LEU A 67 23.33 19.16 -15.61
CA LEU A 67 24.50 19.63 -16.33
C LEU A 67 24.07 20.96 -16.95
N ARG A 68 24.41 22.07 -16.27
CA ARG A 68 24.47 23.36 -16.94
C ARG A 68 25.67 23.29 -17.89
N ALA A 69 25.40 23.38 -19.18
CA ALA A 69 26.38 23.79 -20.17
C ALA A 69 26.64 25.30 -20.03
#